data_AF-A0A0M8RXQ6-F1
#
_entry.id   AF-A0A0M8RXQ6-F1
#
_cell.length_a   1.000
_cell.length_b   1.000
_cell.length_c   1.000
_cell.angle_alpha   90.00
_cell.angle_beta   90.00
_cell.angle_gamma   90.00
#
_symmetry.space_group_name_H-M   'P 1'
#
loop_
_entity.id
_entity.type
_entity.pdbx_description
1 polymer ?
#
loop_
_entity_poly.entity_id
_entity_poly.type
_entity_poly.pdbx_seq_one_letter_code
_entity_poly.pdbx_strand_id
1 'polypeptide(L)'
;MWTAQLFADDETAPLKTRMRVGMALAEYEHPTGYVPEAVTKLVVHPGAASADRLAVAIAVAHRDPKAGVGPLCSIASDPLVQAGHRAQAIEMLEQSDSTKAQEMRALQTRLPSSREAREQQREAAERAKHEEVARRKRETPEAVTGRLDAQIEEIVNSLRIRDADDGLGGRLDDHLAETDSQGVAQDIVDIFDAVCDEDIDASIRLLATLTRIRYGIGVEAALDESVSDDPDGGVIPRLTQEGLETYAKERAEHSWTIWREVVEEHGWDDEDRIGEVERKDEEITWEVRDLLLRKAGDHLRALEHHLTWKTWPALLDAAEERKFAAALGHLATARLLAEEAASAEVLWKGTMARSYYFDPLSMPWPRDFWLVLEEWRHGATGR
;
A
#
# COMPACT_ATOMS: atom_id res chain seq x y z
N MET A 1 52.50 -3.51 -23.80
CA MET A 1 51.67 -4.40 -22.96
C MET A 1 50.26 -3.87 -22.75
N TRP A 2 50.04 -2.80 -21.97
CA TRP A 2 48.71 -2.25 -21.72
C TRP A 2 47.91 -1.90 -23.00
N THR A 3 48.55 -1.22 -23.96
CA THR A 3 47.92 -0.90 -25.26
C THR A 3 47.55 -2.14 -26.08
N ALA A 4 48.33 -3.22 -25.99
CA ALA A 4 48.06 -4.47 -26.71
C ALA A 4 46.93 -5.28 -26.05
N GLN A 5 46.80 -5.22 -24.71
CA GLN A 5 45.65 -5.80 -24.00
C GLN A 5 44.35 -5.10 -24.37
N LEU A 6 44.33 -3.76 -24.33
CA LEU A 6 43.18 -2.96 -24.75
C LEU A 6 42.76 -3.28 -26.19
N PHE A 7 43.72 -3.46 -27.09
CA PHE A 7 43.44 -3.81 -28.48
C PHE A 7 42.93 -5.25 -28.65
N ALA A 8 43.41 -6.19 -27.86
CA ALA A 8 42.90 -7.57 -27.87
C ALA A 8 41.46 -7.66 -27.32
N ASP A 9 41.09 -6.78 -26.39
CA ASP A 9 39.74 -6.68 -25.83
C ASP A 9 38.77 -5.82 -26.65
N ASP A 10 39.27 -5.00 -27.59
CA ASP A 10 38.43 -4.15 -28.45
C ASP A 10 37.58 -4.97 -29.42
N GLU A 11 36.28 -5.11 -29.13
CA GLU A 11 35.33 -5.85 -29.95
C GLU A 11 35.02 -5.20 -31.31
N THR A 12 35.41 -3.93 -31.52
CA THR A 12 35.25 -3.25 -32.81
C THR A 12 36.33 -3.65 -33.83
N ALA A 13 37.48 -4.17 -33.35
CA ALA A 13 38.55 -4.65 -34.20
C ALA A 13 38.23 -6.03 -34.80
N PRO A 14 38.66 -6.32 -36.04
CA PRO A 14 38.46 -7.65 -36.64
C PRO A 14 39.07 -8.76 -35.78
N LEU A 15 38.31 -9.82 -35.51
CA LEU A 15 38.73 -10.93 -34.64
C LEU A 15 40.06 -11.56 -35.05
N LYS A 16 40.33 -11.69 -36.35
CA LYS A 16 41.62 -12.17 -36.87
C LYS A 16 42.81 -11.31 -36.42
N THR A 17 42.62 -10.00 -36.35
CA THR A 17 43.63 -9.05 -35.87
C THR A 17 43.81 -9.18 -34.36
N ARG A 18 42.70 -9.27 -33.60
CA ARG A 18 42.72 -9.51 -32.15
C ARG A 18 43.45 -10.81 -31.80
N MET A 19 43.21 -11.90 -32.54
CA MET A 19 43.91 -13.18 -32.36
C MET A 19 45.42 -13.08 -32.59
N ARG A 20 45.85 -12.29 -33.59
CA ARG A 20 47.30 -12.05 -33.83
C ARG A 20 47.95 -11.27 -32.70
N VAL A 21 47.28 -10.25 -32.18
CA VAL A 21 47.77 -9.48 -31.03
C VAL A 21 47.76 -10.36 -29.77
N GLY A 22 46.72 -11.17 -29.58
CA GLY A 22 46.67 -12.18 -28.51
C GLY A 22 47.79 -13.21 -28.58
N MET A 23 48.16 -13.67 -29.77
CA MET A 23 49.32 -14.54 -29.97
C MET A 23 50.62 -13.85 -29.55
N ALA A 24 50.85 -12.63 -30.01
CA ALA A 24 52.04 -11.87 -29.64
C ALA A 24 52.12 -11.63 -28.12
N LEU A 25 50.97 -11.43 -27.46
CA LEU A 25 50.88 -11.33 -26.00
C LEU A 25 51.13 -12.68 -25.30
N ALA A 26 50.74 -13.80 -25.90
CA ALA A 26 50.98 -15.14 -25.37
C ALA A 26 52.46 -15.53 -25.46
N GLU A 27 53.13 -15.15 -26.55
CA GLU A 27 54.56 -15.40 -26.78
C GLU A 27 55.48 -14.45 -25.99
N TYR A 28 54.99 -13.26 -25.62
CA TYR A 28 55.79 -12.28 -24.88
C TYR A 28 56.12 -12.79 -23.46
N GLU A 29 57.41 -12.84 -23.13
CA GLU A 29 57.92 -13.27 -21.83
C GLU A 29 57.57 -12.26 -20.71
N HIS A 30 56.87 -12.75 -19.68
CA HIS A 30 56.59 -11.99 -18.47
C HIS A 30 57.40 -12.51 -17.28
N PRO A 31 57.99 -11.62 -16.45
CA PRO A 31 58.78 -12.03 -15.28
C PRO A 31 58.01 -12.85 -14.22
N THR A 32 56.68 -12.88 -14.30
CA THR A 32 55.79 -13.43 -13.24
C THR A 32 54.86 -14.55 -13.71
N GLY A 33 55.00 -15.07 -14.94
CA GLY A 33 54.11 -16.13 -15.46
C GLY A 33 52.66 -15.70 -15.75
N TYR A 34 52.35 -14.41 -15.64
CA TYR A 34 51.01 -13.84 -15.84
C TYR A 34 50.45 -14.07 -17.25
N VAL A 35 49.20 -14.55 -17.35
CA VAL A 35 48.43 -14.61 -18.61
C VAL A 35 47.46 -13.44 -18.63
N PRO A 36 47.57 -12.52 -19.62
CA PRO A 36 46.58 -11.46 -19.77
C PRO A 36 45.17 -12.01 -19.95
N GLU A 37 44.20 -11.39 -19.28
CA GLU A 37 42.78 -11.76 -19.38
C GLU A 37 42.30 -11.75 -20.84
N ALA A 38 42.73 -10.76 -21.63
CA ALA A 38 42.46 -10.67 -23.06
C ALA A 38 42.90 -11.92 -23.85
N VAL A 39 44.03 -12.54 -23.48
CA VAL A 39 44.51 -13.78 -24.12
C VAL A 39 43.58 -14.94 -23.76
N THR A 40 43.16 -15.05 -22.49
CA THR A 40 42.21 -16.10 -22.08
C THR A 40 40.85 -15.95 -22.77
N LYS A 41 40.34 -14.71 -22.92
CA LYS A 41 39.10 -14.40 -23.66
C LYS A 41 39.18 -14.82 -25.12
N LEU A 42 40.32 -14.59 -25.77
CA LEU A 42 40.55 -14.99 -27.16
C LEU A 42 40.62 -16.51 -27.34
N VAL A 43 41.22 -17.23 -26.38
CA VAL A 43 41.29 -18.70 -26.38
C VAL A 43 39.90 -19.34 -26.29
N VAL A 44 38.94 -18.71 -25.60
CA VAL A 44 37.56 -19.21 -25.48
C VAL A 44 36.59 -18.59 -26.48
N HIS A 45 37.06 -17.68 -27.35
CA HIS A 45 36.17 -16.95 -28.23
C HIS A 45 35.52 -17.88 -29.28
N PRO A 46 34.20 -18.03 -29.30
CA PRO A 46 33.55 -19.06 -30.11
C PRO A 46 33.62 -18.78 -31.63
N GLY A 47 33.81 -17.52 -32.02
CA GLY A 47 34.02 -17.13 -33.41
C GLY A 47 35.45 -17.29 -33.95
N ALA A 48 36.43 -17.61 -33.09
CA ALA A 48 37.81 -17.75 -33.51
C ALA A 48 38.08 -19.15 -34.10
N ALA A 49 38.96 -19.23 -35.10
CA ALA A 49 39.30 -20.50 -35.71
C ALA A 49 39.94 -21.46 -34.68
N SER A 50 39.59 -22.74 -34.73
CA SER A 50 40.09 -23.74 -33.79
C SER A 50 41.63 -23.81 -33.76
N ALA A 51 42.28 -23.57 -34.90
CA ALA A 51 43.74 -23.55 -35.01
C ALA A 51 44.35 -22.35 -34.29
N ASP A 52 43.80 -21.15 -34.50
CA ASP A 52 44.29 -19.92 -33.86
C ASP A 52 44.13 -20.00 -32.34
N ARG A 53 42.97 -20.53 -31.87
CA ARG A 53 42.68 -20.71 -30.44
C ARG A 53 43.66 -21.70 -29.78
N LEU A 54 43.93 -22.83 -30.43
CA LEU A 54 44.92 -23.81 -29.97
C LEU A 54 46.33 -23.20 -29.94
N ALA A 55 46.72 -22.51 -31.01
CA ALA A 55 48.06 -21.95 -31.12
C ALA A 55 48.34 -20.92 -30.01
N VAL A 56 47.35 -20.08 -29.66
CA VAL A 56 47.47 -19.15 -28.53
C VAL A 56 47.61 -19.90 -27.20
N ALA A 57 46.82 -20.96 -26.97
CA ALA A 57 46.91 -21.75 -25.75
C ALA A 57 48.26 -22.48 -25.62
N ILE A 58 48.78 -23.04 -26.72
CA ILE A 58 50.10 -23.68 -26.77
C ILE A 58 51.21 -22.65 -26.53
N ALA A 59 51.12 -21.45 -27.11
CA ALA A 59 52.11 -20.38 -26.88
C ALA A 59 52.20 -20.01 -25.39
N VAL A 60 51.06 -19.89 -24.70
CA VAL A 60 51.05 -19.69 -23.24
C VAL A 60 51.70 -20.86 -22.51
N ALA A 61 51.40 -22.10 -22.89
CA ALA A 61 51.91 -23.30 -22.23
C ALA A 61 53.41 -23.53 -22.45
N HIS A 62 53.94 -23.22 -23.64
CA HIS A 62 55.38 -23.26 -23.91
C HIS A 62 56.15 -22.24 -23.09
N ARG A 63 55.57 -21.06 -22.88
CA ARG A 63 56.16 -20.00 -22.06
C ARG A 63 56.12 -20.34 -20.58
N ASP A 64 54.95 -20.74 -20.08
CA ASP A 64 54.76 -21.17 -18.69
C ASP A 64 53.77 -22.37 -18.66
N PRO A 65 54.28 -23.59 -18.42
CA PRO A 65 53.45 -24.79 -18.40
C PRO A 65 52.29 -24.73 -17.40
N LYS A 66 52.45 -24.07 -16.24
CA LYS A 66 51.38 -23.96 -15.23
C LYS A 66 50.32 -22.97 -15.66
N ALA A 67 50.74 -21.86 -16.26
CA ALA A 67 49.84 -20.83 -16.76
C ALA A 67 49.03 -21.30 -17.99
N GLY A 68 49.57 -22.25 -18.76
CA GLY A 68 48.94 -22.86 -19.92
C GLY A 68 47.80 -23.84 -19.62
N VAL A 69 47.71 -24.38 -18.39
CA VAL A 69 46.72 -25.42 -18.03
C VAL A 69 45.29 -24.93 -18.27
N GLY A 70 44.93 -23.73 -17.79
CA GLY A 70 43.58 -23.17 -17.96
C GLY A 70 43.16 -23.00 -19.43
N PRO A 71 43.96 -22.31 -20.26
CA PRO A 71 43.74 -22.20 -21.70
C PRO A 71 43.59 -23.57 -22.39
N LEU A 72 44.49 -24.52 -22.12
CA LEU A 72 44.45 -25.85 -22.74
C LEU A 72 43.22 -26.66 -22.32
N CYS A 73 42.82 -26.62 -21.04
CA CYS A 73 41.57 -27.23 -20.57
C CYS A 73 40.33 -26.62 -21.25
N SER A 74 40.36 -25.32 -21.51
CA SER A 74 39.26 -24.63 -22.19
C SER A 74 39.15 -25.05 -23.66
N ILE A 75 40.28 -25.29 -24.33
CA ILE A 75 40.30 -25.86 -25.70
C ILE A 75 39.83 -27.31 -25.70
N ALA A 76 40.29 -28.12 -24.74
CA ALA A 76 40.00 -29.54 -24.69
C ALA A 76 38.53 -29.85 -24.37
N SER A 77 37.86 -28.97 -23.60
CA SER A 77 36.46 -29.13 -23.18
C SER A 77 35.44 -28.44 -24.11
N ASP A 78 35.88 -27.61 -25.06
CA ASP A 78 34.96 -26.87 -25.94
C ASP A 78 34.49 -27.73 -27.14
N PRO A 79 33.18 -27.99 -27.31
CA PRO A 79 32.65 -28.75 -28.43
C PRO A 79 32.73 -28.04 -29.80
N LEU A 80 32.97 -26.72 -29.82
CA LEU A 80 33.16 -25.94 -31.06
C LEU A 80 34.57 -26.11 -31.66
N VAL A 81 35.55 -26.54 -30.86
CA VAL A 81 36.91 -26.82 -31.31
C VAL A 81 36.98 -28.16 -32.04
N GLN A 82 37.72 -28.20 -33.15
CA GLN A 82 37.95 -29.43 -33.92
C GLN A 82 38.58 -30.53 -33.04
N ALA A 83 38.07 -31.76 -33.17
CA ALA A 83 38.50 -32.90 -32.33
C ALA A 83 40.03 -33.12 -32.32
N GLY A 84 40.70 -32.95 -33.47
CA GLY A 84 42.15 -33.04 -33.56
C GLY A 84 42.88 -31.99 -32.71
N HIS A 85 42.40 -30.75 -32.70
CA HIS A 85 42.98 -29.68 -31.87
C HIS A 85 42.70 -29.88 -30.37
N ARG A 86 41.54 -30.46 -30.03
CA ARG A 86 41.25 -30.85 -28.64
C ARG A 86 42.19 -31.96 -28.17
N ALA A 87 42.46 -32.96 -29.01
CA ALA A 87 43.41 -34.02 -28.72
C ALA A 87 44.84 -33.47 -28.53
N GLN A 88 45.27 -32.55 -29.39
CA GLN A 88 46.56 -31.86 -29.25
C GLN A 88 46.66 -31.02 -27.97
N ALA A 89 45.58 -30.34 -27.56
CA ALA A 89 45.56 -29.62 -26.29
C ALA A 89 45.71 -30.58 -25.09
N ILE A 90 45.10 -31.76 -25.13
CA ILE A 90 45.23 -32.79 -24.10
C ILE A 90 46.66 -33.34 -24.06
N GLU A 91 47.27 -33.61 -25.21
CA GLU A 91 48.67 -34.07 -25.29
C GLU A 91 49.62 -33.03 -24.67
N MET A 92 49.38 -31.73 -24.90
CA MET A 92 50.12 -30.67 -24.20
C MET A 92 49.82 -30.62 -22.70
N LEU A 93 48.58 -30.88 -22.28
CA LEU A 93 48.25 -30.99 -20.85
C LEU A 93 49.01 -32.14 -20.18
N GLU A 94 49.28 -33.25 -20.85
CA GLU A 94 50.04 -34.35 -20.22
C GLU A 94 51.44 -33.95 -19.79
N GLN A 95 52.06 -33.02 -20.52
CA GLN A 95 53.39 -32.52 -20.23
C GLN A 95 53.41 -31.57 -19.01
N SER A 96 52.25 -31.01 -18.63
CA SER A 96 52.13 -29.95 -17.61
C SER A 96 51.31 -30.38 -16.39
N ASP A 97 50.17 -31.04 -16.60
CA ASP A 97 49.26 -31.58 -15.58
C ASP A 97 48.55 -32.86 -16.11
N SER A 98 49.13 -34.02 -15.78
CA SER A 98 48.62 -35.33 -16.19
C SER A 98 47.22 -35.63 -15.67
N THR A 99 46.85 -35.10 -14.50
CA THR A 99 45.53 -35.31 -13.89
C THR A 99 44.48 -34.57 -14.69
N LYS A 100 44.72 -33.29 -15.03
CA LYS A 100 43.83 -32.51 -15.91
C LYS A 100 43.73 -33.12 -17.30
N ALA A 101 44.81 -33.65 -17.85
CA ALA A 101 44.76 -34.35 -19.14
C ALA A 101 43.81 -35.56 -19.11
N GLN A 102 43.86 -36.38 -18.05
CA GLN A 102 42.94 -37.51 -17.87
C GLN A 102 41.48 -37.07 -17.71
N GLU A 103 41.22 -36.02 -16.92
CA GLU A 103 39.87 -35.43 -16.80
C GLU A 103 39.32 -34.99 -18.16
N MET A 104 40.13 -34.29 -18.96
CA MET A 104 39.69 -33.81 -20.28
C MET A 104 39.44 -34.96 -21.26
N ARG A 105 40.22 -36.04 -21.21
CA ARG A 105 39.97 -37.25 -22.03
C ARG A 105 38.63 -37.90 -21.71
N ALA A 106 38.32 -38.01 -20.42
CA ALA A 106 37.02 -38.54 -20.00
C ALA A 106 35.88 -37.66 -20.53
N LEU A 107 36.03 -36.33 -20.47
CA LEU A 107 35.05 -35.38 -20.97
C LEU A 107 34.86 -35.44 -22.50
N GLN A 108 35.91 -35.70 -23.28
CA GLN A 108 35.80 -35.76 -24.75
C GLN A 108 34.76 -36.78 -25.24
N THR A 109 34.57 -37.88 -24.51
CA THR A 109 33.60 -38.93 -24.85
C THR A 109 32.14 -38.50 -24.66
N ARG A 110 31.90 -37.40 -23.95
CA ARG A 110 30.57 -36.87 -23.60
C ARG A 110 30.23 -35.58 -24.33
N LEU A 111 31.15 -35.02 -25.09
CA LEU A 111 30.92 -33.77 -25.81
C LEU A 111 30.00 -34.02 -27.02
N PRO A 112 29.03 -33.13 -27.28
CA PRO A 112 28.23 -33.18 -28.49
C PRO A 112 29.11 -33.03 -29.73
N SER A 113 28.60 -33.46 -30.87
CA SER A 113 29.32 -33.27 -32.13
C SER A 113 29.49 -31.77 -32.44
N SER A 114 30.56 -31.42 -33.16
CA SER A 114 30.81 -30.02 -33.54
C SER A 114 29.65 -29.40 -34.33
N ARG A 115 28.88 -30.23 -35.06
CA ARG A 115 27.69 -29.78 -35.78
C ARG A 115 26.55 -29.42 -34.82
N GLU A 116 26.22 -30.31 -33.88
CA GLU A 116 25.18 -30.07 -32.87
C GLU A 116 25.51 -28.87 -31.99
N ALA A 117 26.77 -28.72 -31.58
CA ALA A 117 27.20 -27.57 -30.77
C ALA A 117 27.04 -26.23 -31.52
N ARG A 118 27.33 -26.21 -32.82
CA ARG A 118 27.13 -25.01 -33.65
C ARG A 118 25.65 -24.69 -33.87
N GLU A 119 24.81 -25.72 -34.00
CA GLU A 119 23.37 -25.58 -34.15
C GLU A 119 22.73 -25.03 -32.88
N GLN A 120 23.05 -25.61 -31.71
CA GLN A 120 22.62 -25.11 -30.41
C GLN A 120 23.06 -23.65 -30.17
N GLN A 121 24.28 -23.29 -30.58
CA GLN A 121 24.76 -21.92 -30.47
C GLN A 121 23.97 -20.95 -31.37
N ARG A 122 23.66 -21.35 -32.62
CA ARG A 122 22.84 -20.55 -33.53
C ARG A 122 21.44 -20.35 -32.97
N GLU A 123 20.79 -21.40 -32.51
CA GLU A 123 19.47 -21.33 -31.89
C GLU A 123 19.47 -20.44 -30.63
N ALA A 124 20.49 -20.54 -29.79
CA ALA A 124 20.64 -19.68 -28.62
C ALA A 124 20.82 -18.20 -29.01
N ALA A 125 21.64 -17.93 -30.04
CA ALA A 125 21.85 -16.58 -30.55
C ALA A 125 20.59 -16.00 -31.22
N GLU A 126 19.83 -16.83 -31.95
CA GLU A 126 18.55 -16.44 -32.54
C GLU A 126 17.52 -16.14 -31.46
N ARG A 127 17.39 -17.00 -30.44
CA ARG A 127 16.52 -16.73 -29.28
C ARG A 127 16.90 -15.44 -28.57
N ALA A 128 18.19 -15.20 -28.33
CA ALA A 128 18.66 -13.97 -27.71
C ALA A 128 18.32 -12.73 -28.56
N LYS A 129 18.46 -12.81 -29.89
CA LYS A 129 18.04 -11.73 -30.79
C LYS A 129 16.54 -11.50 -30.78
N HIS A 130 15.74 -12.57 -30.77
CA HIS A 130 14.29 -12.49 -30.69
C HIS A 130 13.83 -11.85 -29.37
N GLU A 131 14.44 -12.23 -28.25
CA GLU A 131 14.16 -11.63 -26.94
C GLU A 131 14.59 -10.16 -26.88
N GLU A 132 15.75 -9.81 -27.43
CA GLU A 132 16.20 -8.42 -27.52
C GLU A 132 15.23 -7.56 -28.35
N VAL A 133 14.74 -8.07 -29.48
CA VAL A 133 13.71 -7.37 -30.29
C VAL A 133 12.39 -7.27 -29.52
N ALA A 134 11.97 -8.32 -28.82
CA ALA A 134 10.77 -8.30 -28.00
C ALA A 134 10.89 -7.28 -26.84
N ARG A 135 12.04 -7.23 -26.17
CA ARG A 135 12.35 -6.25 -25.12
C ARG A 135 12.27 -4.84 -25.66
N ARG A 136 12.93 -4.55 -26.79
CA ARG A 136 12.88 -3.24 -27.46
C ARG A 136 11.47 -2.81 -27.82
N LYS A 137 10.60 -3.74 -28.23
CA LYS A 137 9.17 -3.45 -28.48
C LYS A 137 8.42 -3.09 -27.19
N ARG A 138 8.69 -3.78 -26.07
CA ARG A 138 8.07 -3.50 -24.75
C ARG A 138 8.57 -2.19 -24.12
N GLU A 139 9.80 -1.79 -24.44
CA GLU A 139 10.46 -0.58 -23.94
C GLU A 139 10.22 0.65 -24.83
N THR A 140 9.34 0.56 -25.83
CA THR A 140 8.93 1.74 -26.60
C THR A 140 8.21 2.75 -25.68
N PRO A 141 8.42 4.07 -25.89
CA PRO A 141 7.73 5.09 -25.11
C PRO A 141 6.22 4.90 -25.09
N GLU A 142 5.61 4.55 -26.24
CA GLU A 142 4.16 4.31 -26.33
C GLU A 142 3.69 3.11 -25.49
N ALA A 143 4.45 2.01 -25.49
CA ALA A 143 4.13 0.83 -24.68
C ALA A 143 4.35 1.08 -23.18
N VAL A 144 5.29 1.94 -22.81
CA VAL A 144 5.47 2.39 -21.43
C VAL A 144 4.30 3.28 -21.01
N THR A 145 3.93 4.29 -21.81
CA THR A 145 2.79 5.16 -21.51
C THR A 145 1.48 4.40 -21.44
N GLY A 146 1.23 3.45 -22.35
CA GLY A 146 0.01 2.65 -22.32
C GLY A 146 -0.12 1.78 -21.07
N ARG A 147 1.00 1.26 -20.54
CA ARG A 147 1.01 0.53 -19.26
C ARG A 147 0.75 1.46 -18.08
N LEU A 148 1.35 2.64 -18.07
CA LEU A 148 1.10 3.64 -17.04
C LEU A 148 -0.36 4.09 -17.04
N ASP A 149 -0.92 4.38 -18.22
CA ASP A 149 -2.33 4.78 -18.37
C ASP A 149 -3.27 3.66 -17.89
N ALA A 150 -2.98 2.40 -18.21
CA ALA A 150 -3.75 1.25 -17.73
C ALA A 150 -3.68 1.09 -16.19
N GLN A 151 -2.50 1.25 -15.58
CA GLN A 151 -2.35 1.16 -14.12
C GLN A 151 -3.01 2.32 -13.38
N ILE A 152 -2.93 3.54 -13.93
CA ILE A 152 -3.63 4.72 -13.40
C ILE A 152 -5.14 4.46 -13.41
N GLU A 153 -5.67 3.99 -14.54
CA GLU A 153 -7.09 3.68 -14.70
C GLU A 153 -7.54 2.54 -13.78
N GLU A 154 -6.72 1.51 -13.59
CA GLU A 154 -6.99 0.42 -12.66
C GLU A 154 -7.12 0.90 -11.21
N ILE A 155 -6.21 1.79 -10.77
CA ILE A 155 -6.25 2.35 -9.41
C ILE A 155 -7.45 3.29 -9.23
N VAL A 156 -7.76 4.14 -10.21
CA VAL A 156 -8.95 4.99 -10.15
C VAL A 156 -10.23 4.15 -10.07
N ASN A 157 -10.32 3.09 -10.88
CA ASN A 157 -11.47 2.20 -10.83
C ASN A 157 -11.53 1.39 -9.52
N SER A 158 -10.40 1.01 -8.93
CA SER A 158 -10.41 0.35 -7.61
C SER A 158 -10.92 1.28 -6.51
N LEU A 159 -10.61 2.59 -6.58
CA LEU A 159 -11.16 3.60 -5.69
C LEU A 159 -12.67 3.79 -5.91
N ARG A 160 -13.16 3.77 -7.15
CA ARG A 160 -14.59 3.84 -7.47
C ARG A 160 -15.38 2.62 -6.98
N ILE A 161 -14.82 1.43 -7.14
CA ILE A 161 -15.45 0.17 -6.73
C ILE A 161 -15.50 0.03 -5.20
N ARG A 162 -14.64 0.75 -4.48
CA ARG A 162 -14.78 0.96 -3.03
C ARG A 162 -15.97 1.89 -2.81
N ASP A 163 -17.14 1.32 -2.97
CA ASP A 163 -18.40 2.00 -2.79
C ASP A 163 -18.62 2.12 -1.28
N ALA A 164 -18.55 3.34 -0.76
CA ALA A 164 -19.00 3.62 0.61
C ALA A 164 -20.52 3.39 0.72
N ASP A 165 -21.25 3.26 -0.40
CA ASP A 165 -22.68 3.02 -0.44
C ASP A 165 -23.05 1.52 -0.52
N ASP A 166 -22.10 0.57 -0.49
CA ASP A 166 -22.40 -0.89 -0.48
C ASP A 166 -22.97 -1.37 0.88
N GLY A 167 -23.80 -0.52 1.51
CA GLY A 167 -24.54 -0.86 2.71
C GLY A 167 -24.76 0.23 3.72
N LEU A 168 -24.00 1.32 3.69
CA LEU A 168 -23.97 2.23 4.84
C LEU A 168 -25.22 3.10 4.90
N GLY A 169 -25.65 3.65 3.75
CA GLY A 169 -26.68 4.71 3.58
C GLY A 169 -28.11 4.46 4.07
N GLY A 170 -28.36 3.48 4.93
CA GLY A 170 -29.69 3.20 5.48
C GLY A 170 -29.74 2.15 6.59
N ARG A 171 -28.74 1.26 6.70
CA ARG A 171 -28.71 0.24 7.78
C ARG A 171 -28.59 0.86 9.16
N LEU A 172 -27.79 1.92 9.28
CA LEU A 172 -27.65 2.65 10.53
C LEU A 172 -28.98 3.28 10.96
N ASP A 173 -29.76 3.81 10.02
CA ASP A 173 -31.08 4.37 10.34
C ASP A 173 -32.06 3.29 10.82
N ASP A 174 -32.08 2.13 10.16
CA ASP A 174 -32.89 0.98 10.57
C ASP A 174 -32.53 0.51 11.99
N HIS A 175 -31.24 0.29 12.28
CA HIS A 175 -30.80 -0.14 13.61
C HIS A 175 -31.01 0.94 14.69
N LEU A 176 -30.85 2.22 14.36
CA LEU A 176 -31.19 3.32 15.26
C LEU A 176 -32.69 3.37 15.57
N ALA A 177 -33.55 3.13 14.58
CA ALA A 177 -35.00 3.09 14.73
C ALA A 177 -35.45 1.89 15.57
N GLU A 178 -34.81 0.73 15.39
CA GLU A 178 -35.06 -0.49 16.17
C GLU A 178 -34.41 -0.47 17.56
N THR A 179 -33.62 0.57 17.87
CA THR A 179 -32.89 0.68 19.14
C THR A 179 -31.90 -0.50 19.32
N ASP A 180 -31.39 -1.04 18.21
CA ASP A 180 -30.47 -2.18 18.18
C ASP A 180 -29.03 -1.73 18.43
N SER A 181 -28.59 -1.84 19.68
CA SER A 181 -27.22 -1.50 20.09
C SER A 181 -26.13 -2.29 19.37
N GLN A 182 -26.41 -3.51 18.92
CA GLN A 182 -25.42 -4.36 18.28
C GLN A 182 -25.31 -4.03 16.80
N GLY A 183 -26.44 -3.83 16.12
CA GLY A 183 -26.51 -3.36 14.74
C GLY A 183 -25.80 -2.03 14.56
N VAL A 184 -26.12 -1.02 15.38
CA VAL A 184 -25.45 0.29 15.32
C VAL A 184 -23.94 0.18 15.52
N ALA A 185 -23.47 -0.61 16.49
CA ALA A 185 -22.05 -0.79 16.72
C ALA A 185 -21.34 -1.46 15.51
N GLN A 186 -22.00 -2.43 14.88
CA GLN A 186 -21.46 -3.08 13.68
C GLN A 186 -21.40 -2.11 12.49
N ASP A 187 -22.44 -1.30 12.27
CA ASP A 187 -22.44 -0.31 11.19
C ASP A 187 -21.32 0.73 11.36
N ILE A 188 -21.04 1.18 12.59
CA ILE A 188 -19.93 2.10 12.85
C ILE A 188 -18.57 1.43 12.61
N VAL A 189 -18.41 0.15 12.93
CA VAL A 189 -17.19 -0.62 12.61
C VAL A 189 -17.03 -0.72 11.09
N ASP A 190 -18.10 -1.03 10.35
CA ASP A 190 -18.07 -1.15 8.90
C ASP A 190 -17.69 0.21 8.25
N ILE A 191 -18.23 1.33 8.75
CA ILE A 191 -17.82 2.69 8.35
C ILE A 191 -16.33 2.91 8.60
N PHE A 192 -15.85 2.53 9.79
CA PHE A 192 -14.46 2.73 10.18
C PHE A 192 -13.51 1.92 9.29
N ASP A 193 -13.80 0.65 9.05
CA ASP A 193 -12.99 -0.24 8.22
C ASP A 193 -12.94 0.26 6.77
N ALA A 194 -14.04 0.78 6.23
CA ALA A 194 -14.08 1.33 4.88
C ALA A 194 -13.16 2.55 4.70
N VAL A 195 -13.03 3.40 5.72
CA VAL A 195 -12.30 4.69 5.65
C VAL A 195 -10.85 4.57 6.15
N CYS A 196 -10.60 3.69 7.11
CA CYS A 196 -9.30 3.50 7.73
C CYS A 196 -8.43 2.45 7.03
N ASP A 197 -8.90 1.87 5.92
CA ASP A 197 -8.08 0.97 5.11
C ASP A 197 -6.78 1.69 4.67
N GLU A 198 -5.65 1.15 5.12
CA GLU A 198 -4.31 1.64 4.82
C GLU A 198 -4.02 1.63 3.32
N ASP A 199 -4.71 0.75 2.57
CA ASP A 199 -4.56 0.64 1.12
C ASP A 199 -5.08 1.87 0.36
N ILE A 200 -5.98 2.68 0.93
CA ILE A 200 -6.52 3.87 0.25
C ILE A 200 -5.46 4.97 0.16
N ASP A 201 -4.79 5.29 1.27
CA ASP A 201 -3.70 6.28 1.30
C ASP A 201 -2.55 5.81 0.38
N ALA A 202 -2.19 4.53 0.45
CA ALA A 202 -1.18 3.94 -0.42
C ALA A 202 -1.57 4.03 -1.91
N SER A 203 -2.83 3.77 -2.25
CA SER A 203 -3.39 3.86 -3.61
C SER A 203 -3.33 5.30 -4.14
N ILE A 204 -3.73 6.29 -3.35
CA ILE A 204 -3.67 7.71 -3.74
C ILE A 204 -2.21 8.15 -3.96
N ARG A 205 -1.28 7.72 -3.09
CA ARG A 205 0.17 8.01 -3.25
C ARG A 205 0.77 7.34 -4.48
N LEU A 206 0.38 6.09 -4.75
CA LEU A 206 0.82 5.37 -5.94
C LEU A 206 0.28 6.03 -7.21
N LEU A 207 -0.99 6.40 -7.24
CA LEU A 207 -1.64 7.13 -8.32
C LEU A 207 -0.91 8.45 -8.61
N ALA A 208 -0.56 9.20 -7.57
CA ALA A 208 0.23 10.43 -7.69
C ALA A 208 1.61 10.17 -8.32
N THR A 209 2.28 9.10 -7.90
CA THR A 209 3.61 8.71 -8.40
C THR A 209 3.55 8.31 -9.87
N LEU A 210 2.61 7.44 -10.26
CA LEU A 210 2.44 7.01 -11.65
C LEU A 210 2.07 8.17 -12.57
N THR A 211 1.20 9.06 -12.11
CA THR A 211 0.81 10.28 -12.85
C THR A 211 2.02 11.19 -13.08
N ARG A 212 2.90 11.38 -12.08
CA ARG A 212 4.14 12.15 -12.25
C ARG A 212 5.08 11.52 -13.26
N ILE A 213 5.30 10.20 -13.18
CA ILE A 213 6.12 9.46 -14.14
C ILE A 213 5.55 9.63 -15.56
N ARG A 214 4.22 9.56 -15.70
CA ARG A 214 3.50 9.67 -16.97
C ARG A 214 3.63 11.05 -17.64
N TYR A 215 3.70 12.12 -16.83
CA TYR A 215 3.71 13.51 -17.32
C TYR A 215 5.07 14.22 -17.16
N GLY A 216 6.08 13.57 -16.58
CA GLY A 216 7.42 14.13 -16.42
C GLY A 216 7.50 15.28 -15.40
N ILE A 217 6.62 15.30 -14.40
CA ILE A 217 6.58 16.34 -13.36
C ILE A 217 7.64 16.02 -12.30
N GLY A 218 8.55 16.95 -12.04
CA GLY A 218 9.68 16.77 -11.11
C GLY A 218 9.25 16.48 -9.66
N VAL A 219 10.05 15.68 -8.95
CA VAL A 219 9.80 15.19 -7.57
C VAL A 219 9.63 16.34 -6.54
N GLU A 220 10.15 17.53 -6.84
CA GLU A 220 10.12 18.72 -5.98
C GLU A 220 8.82 19.54 -6.09
N ALA A 221 7.94 19.26 -7.06
CA ALA A 221 6.53 19.67 -6.98
C ALA A 221 5.81 18.72 -6.01
N ALA A 222 6.35 18.64 -4.80
CA ALA A 222 5.78 17.89 -3.69
C ALA A 222 4.39 18.46 -3.48
N LEU A 223 3.39 17.59 -3.63
CA LEU A 223 2.00 17.77 -3.19
C LEU A 223 1.68 19.25 -3.07
N ASP A 224 1.45 19.95 -4.19
CA ASP A 224 1.23 21.40 -4.15
C ASP A 224 0.26 21.65 -3.01
N GLU A 225 0.77 22.28 -1.95
CA GLU A 225 0.01 22.69 -0.78
C GLU A 225 -0.83 23.88 -1.25
N SER A 226 -1.61 23.70 -2.32
CA SER A 226 -2.89 24.35 -2.39
C SER A 226 -3.65 23.78 -1.21
N VAL A 227 -3.44 24.44 -0.06
CA VAL A 227 -4.42 24.55 0.99
C VAL A 227 -5.74 24.61 0.25
N SER A 228 -6.46 23.50 0.34
CA SER A 228 -7.84 23.52 -0.08
C SER A 228 -8.44 24.58 0.82
N ASP A 229 -8.62 25.79 0.29
CA ASP A 229 -9.65 26.71 0.76
C ASP A 229 -10.97 26.01 0.44
N ASP A 230 -11.22 24.89 1.13
CA ASP A 230 -12.56 24.39 1.33
C ASP A 230 -13.04 25.17 2.55
N PRO A 231 -13.79 26.27 2.36
CA PRO A 231 -14.35 27.04 3.47
C PRO A 231 -15.29 26.20 4.34
N ASP A 232 -15.57 24.97 3.90
CA ASP A 232 -16.48 24.00 4.49
C ASP A 232 -15.76 22.77 5.07
N GLY A 233 -14.42 22.83 5.25
CA GLY A 233 -13.67 22.02 6.22
C GLY A 233 -14.05 22.39 7.66
N GLY A 234 -15.36 22.53 7.89
CA GLY A 234 -15.97 22.95 9.12
C GLY A 234 -15.56 22.00 10.23
N VAL A 235 -15.36 22.58 11.41
CA VAL A 235 -15.20 21.82 12.65
C VAL A 235 -16.32 20.79 12.70
N ILE A 236 -15.97 19.50 12.59
CA ILE A 236 -16.92 18.40 12.74
C ILE A 236 -17.61 18.61 14.08
N PRO A 237 -18.94 18.84 14.10
CA PRO A 237 -19.65 19.03 15.36
C PRO A 237 -19.40 17.82 16.25
N ARG A 238 -19.01 18.05 17.50
CA ARG A 238 -18.74 16.97 18.45
C ARG A 238 -19.91 16.78 19.38
N LEU A 239 -20.37 15.54 19.53
CA LEU A 239 -21.31 15.19 20.59
C LEU A 239 -20.53 14.91 21.87
N THR A 240 -20.84 15.67 22.93
CA THR A 240 -20.19 15.50 24.24
C THR A 240 -21.21 15.07 25.28
N GLN A 241 -20.74 14.37 26.31
CA GLN A 241 -21.59 14.03 27.46
C GLN A 241 -22.17 15.30 28.12
N GLU A 242 -21.37 16.35 28.30
CA GLU A 242 -21.83 17.64 28.85
C GLU A 242 -22.92 18.28 27.96
N GLY A 243 -22.79 18.19 26.64
CA GLY A 243 -23.80 18.67 25.70
C GLY A 243 -25.11 17.88 25.75
N LEU A 244 -25.04 16.56 25.99
CA LEU A 244 -26.21 15.72 26.23
C LEU A 244 -26.85 16.04 27.59
N GLU A 245 -26.06 16.20 28.65
CA GLU A 245 -26.56 16.56 29.99
C GLU A 245 -27.20 17.94 30.02
N THR A 246 -26.62 18.92 29.34
CA THR A 246 -27.18 20.27 29.21
C THR A 246 -28.51 20.21 28.46
N TYR A 247 -28.57 19.48 27.35
CA TYR A 247 -29.81 19.29 26.60
C TYR A 247 -30.87 18.54 27.41
N ALA A 248 -30.46 17.52 28.17
CA ALA A 248 -31.33 16.78 29.08
C ALA A 248 -31.95 17.72 30.11
N LYS A 249 -31.13 18.61 30.70
CA LYS A 249 -31.57 19.59 31.69
C LYS A 249 -32.56 20.59 31.09
N GLU A 250 -32.26 21.17 29.93
CA GLU A 250 -33.18 22.08 29.24
C GLU A 250 -34.53 21.43 28.91
N ARG A 251 -34.50 20.16 28.46
CA ARG A 251 -35.73 19.41 28.17
C ARG A 251 -36.50 19.06 29.42
N ALA A 252 -35.83 18.60 30.47
CA ALA A 252 -36.47 18.34 31.75
C ALA A 252 -37.08 19.63 32.33
N GLU A 253 -36.37 20.76 32.33
CA GLU A 253 -36.89 22.07 32.77
C GLU A 253 -38.14 22.48 31.98
N HIS A 254 -38.18 22.22 30.68
CA HIS A 254 -39.37 22.44 29.86
C HIS A 254 -40.52 21.51 30.27
N SER A 255 -40.29 20.21 30.42
CA SER A 255 -41.31 19.24 30.84
C SER A 255 -41.85 19.51 32.25
N TRP A 256 -41.05 20.09 33.17
CA TRP A 256 -41.52 20.51 34.49
C TRP A 256 -42.53 21.67 34.46
N THR A 257 -42.62 22.44 33.37
CA THR A 257 -43.72 23.41 33.21
C THR A 257 -45.08 22.74 33.07
N ILE A 258 -45.15 21.54 32.50
CA ILE A 258 -46.37 20.72 32.39
C ILE A 258 -46.82 20.27 33.79
N TRP A 259 -45.87 19.95 34.66
CA TRP A 259 -46.14 19.56 36.05
C TRP A 259 -46.80 20.68 36.85
N ARG A 260 -46.38 21.93 36.62
CA ARG A 260 -47.00 23.12 37.21
C ARG A 260 -48.46 23.24 36.82
N GLU A 261 -48.76 23.06 35.54
CA GLU A 261 -50.13 23.15 35.01
C GLU A 261 -51.05 22.09 35.65
N VAL A 262 -50.56 20.84 35.80
CA VAL A 262 -51.31 19.76 36.45
C VAL A 262 -51.66 20.10 37.90
N VAL A 263 -50.71 20.66 38.65
CA VAL A 263 -50.93 21.07 40.05
C VAL A 263 -51.86 22.28 40.17
N GLU A 264 -51.66 23.28 39.33
CA GLU A 264 -52.50 24.49 39.30
C GLU A 264 -53.96 24.16 38.93
N GLU A 265 -54.19 23.17 38.08
CA GLU A 265 -55.53 22.75 37.65
C GLU A 265 -56.30 21.96 38.73
N HIS A 266 -55.63 21.10 39.50
CA HIS A 266 -56.31 20.16 40.39
C HIS A 266 -56.23 20.56 41.88
N GLY A 267 -55.24 21.37 42.30
CA GLY A 267 -54.99 21.73 43.71
C GLY A 267 -54.24 20.64 44.49
N TRP A 268 -54.12 20.76 45.82
CA TRP A 268 -53.25 19.89 46.63
C TRP A 268 -53.95 18.81 47.49
N ASP A 269 -55.25 18.89 47.73
CA ASP A 269 -55.93 18.16 48.82
C ASP A 269 -56.46 16.72 48.54
N ASP A 270 -56.00 16.01 47.49
CA ASP A 270 -56.57 14.70 47.10
C ASP A 270 -55.56 13.54 47.17
N GLU A 271 -55.89 12.45 47.89
CA GLU A 271 -54.99 11.31 48.17
C GLU A 271 -54.64 10.48 46.92
N ASP A 272 -55.49 10.49 45.88
CA ASP A 272 -55.24 9.82 44.60
C ASP A 272 -54.09 10.49 43.79
N ARG A 273 -53.55 11.63 44.24
CA ARG A 273 -52.58 12.47 43.50
C ARG A 273 -51.12 12.06 43.59
N ILE A 274 -50.69 11.38 44.66
CA ILE A 274 -49.28 10.95 44.78
C ILE A 274 -48.94 9.98 43.64
N GLY A 275 -49.85 9.06 43.31
CA GLY A 275 -49.68 8.14 42.20
C GLY A 275 -49.81 8.76 40.81
N GLU A 276 -50.43 9.94 40.67
CA GLU A 276 -50.46 10.70 39.40
C GLU A 276 -49.19 11.52 39.20
N VAL A 277 -48.68 12.10 40.27
CA VAL A 277 -47.38 12.77 40.36
C VAL A 277 -46.25 11.81 40.02
N GLU A 278 -46.20 10.63 40.65
CA GLU A 278 -45.18 9.61 40.38
C GLU A 278 -45.25 9.12 38.92
N ARG A 279 -46.45 8.94 38.39
CA ARG A 279 -46.65 8.57 36.98
C ARG A 279 -46.18 9.64 36.00
N LYS A 280 -46.38 10.93 36.33
CA LYS A 280 -45.92 12.06 35.52
C LYS A 280 -44.41 12.24 35.59
N ASP A 281 -43.79 12.01 36.74
CA ASP A 281 -42.33 12.00 36.89
C ASP A 281 -41.68 10.88 36.05
N GLU A 282 -42.27 9.68 36.08
CA GLU A 282 -41.88 8.57 35.21
C GLU A 282 -42.05 8.95 33.73
N GLU A 283 -43.21 9.47 33.32
CA GLU A 283 -43.49 9.89 31.93
C GLU A 283 -42.46 10.91 31.41
N ILE A 284 -42.17 11.96 32.18
CA ILE A 284 -41.17 12.98 31.84
C ILE A 284 -39.78 12.36 31.72
N THR A 285 -39.42 11.45 32.63
CA THR A 285 -38.14 10.75 32.59
C THR A 285 -37.99 9.90 31.33
N TRP A 286 -39.05 9.18 30.93
CA TRP A 286 -39.07 8.41 29.67
C TRP A 286 -38.98 9.32 28.44
N GLU A 287 -39.72 10.43 28.42
CA GLU A 287 -39.68 11.41 27.31
C GLU A 287 -38.30 12.05 27.15
N VAL A 288 -37.68 12.51 28.23
CA VAL A 288 -36.34 13.11 28.20
C VAL A 288 -35.31 12.09 27.71
N ARG A 289 -35.40 10.83 28.17
CA ARG A 289 -34.52 9.77 27.71
C ARG A 289 -34.68 9.50 26.21
N ASP A 290 -35.91 9.41 25.73
CA ASP A 290 -36.18 9.19 24.31
C ASP A 290 -35.69 10.37 23.44
N LEU A 291 -35.85 11.61 23.91
CA LEU A 291 -35.30 12.80 23.25
C LEU A 291 -33.77 12.79 23.19
N LEU A 292 -33.10 12.30 24.23
CA LEU A 292 -31.63 12.17 24.24
C LEU A 292 -31.15 11.08 23.28
N LEU A 293 -31.86 9.94 23.22
CA LEU A 293 -31.58 8.87 22.28
C LEU A 293 -31.75 9.35 20.84
N ARG A 294 -32.84 10.06 20.55
CA ARG A 294 -33.05 10.68 19.24
C ARG A 294 -31.95 11.67 18.91
N LYS A 295 -31.57 12.56 19.83
CA LYS A 295 -30.49 13.54 19.59
C LYS A 295 -29.16 12.88 19.26
N ALA A 296 -28.77 11.84 20.00
CA ALA A 296 -27.54 11.12 19.74
C ALA A 296 -27.62 10.30 18.44
N GLY A 297 -28.77 9.70 18.12
CA GLY A 297 -29.01 9.02 16.85
C GLY A 297 -29.00 9.97 15.65
N ASP A 298 -29.60 11.15 15.76
CA ASP A 298 -29.60 12.19 14.73
C ASP A 298 -28.18 12.71 14.44
N HIS A 299 -27.33 12.76 15.47
CA HIS A 299 -25.91 13.08 15.29
C HIS A 299 -25.19 12.00 14.49
N LEU A 300 -25.39 10.72 14.82
CA LEU A 300 -24.82 9.60 14.06
C LEU A 300 -25.27 9.62 12.60
N ARG A 301 -26.57 9.83 12.33
CA ARG A 301 -27.10 10.01 10.96
C ARG A 301 -26.44 11.17 10.23
N ALA A 302 -26.22 12.29 10.91
CA ALA A 302 -25.61 13.46 10.29
C ALA A 302 -24.15 13.20 9.88
N LEU A 303 -23.39 12.47 10.72
CA LEU A 303 -22.01 12.08 10.42
C LEU A 303 -21.94 11.13 9.23
N GLU A 304 -22.78 10.09 9.24
CA GLU A 304 -22.88 9.13 8.14
C GLU A 304 -23.28 9.83 6.84
N HIS A 305 -24.31 10.67 6.88
CA HIS A 305 -24.75 11.44 5.71
C HIS A 305 -23.63 12.33 5.15
N HIS A 306 -22.87 13.00 6.02
CA HIS A 306 -21.76 13.86 5.62
C HIS A 306 -20.59 13.07 5.02
N LEU A 307 -20.31 11.89 5.56
CA LEU A 307 -19.30 10.99 5.02
C LEU A 307 -19.70 10.51 3.62
N THR A 308 -20.89 9.91 3.50
CA THR A 308 -21.39 9.24 2.29
C THR A 308 -21.68 10.22 1.16
N TRP A 309 -22.35 11.34 1.43
CA TRP A 309 -22.86 12.22 0.38
C TRP A 309 -21.98 13.45 0.10
N LYS A 310 -20.99 13.74 0.96
CA LYS A 310 -20.11 14.90 0.77
C LYS A 310 -18.63 14.51 0.73
N THR A 311 -18.13 13.84 1.76
CA THR A 311 -16.68 13.63 1.91
C THR A 311 -16.14 12.57 0.95
N TRP A 312 -16.82 11.43 0.83
CA TRP A 312 -16.37 10.33 -0.03
C TRP A 312 -16.43 10.70 -1.53
N PRO A 313 -17.52 11.30 -2.06
CA PRO A 313 -17.54 11.77 -3.44
C PRO A 313 -16.46 12.81 -3.73
N ALA A 314 -16.23 13.77 -2.81
CA ALA A 314 -15.19 14.77 -2.98
C ALA A 314 -13.77 14.17 -3.02
N LEU A 315 -13.51 13.10 -2.25
CA LEU A 315 -12.27 12.34 -2.33
C LEU A 315 -12.08 11.73 -3.73
N LEU A 316 -13.12 11.05 -4.25
CA LEU A 316 -13.08 10.40 -5.55
C LEU A 316 -12.87 11.43 -6.68
N ASP A 317 -13.65 12.51 -6.68
CA ASP A 317 -13.52 13.61 -7.64
C ASP A 317 -12.10 14.19 -7.61
N ALA A 318 -11.55 14.45 -6.42
CA ALA A 318 -10.19 14.95 -6.27
C ALA A 318 -9.14 13.96 -6.81
N ALA A 319 -9.32 12.65 -6.60
CA ALA A 319 -8.42 11.63 -7.12
C ALA A 319 -8.45 11.57 -8.67
N GLU A 320 -9.65 11.64 -9.26
CA GLU A 320 -9.86 11.63 -10.71
C GLU A 320 -9.30 12.90 -11.38
N GLU A 321 -9.50 14.06 -10.76
CA GLU A 321 -8.97 15.35 -11.20
C GLU A 321 -7.47 15.50 -10.92
N ARG A 322 -6.83 14.49 -10.33
CA ARG A 322 -5.38 14.44 -10.00
C ARG A 322 -4.96 15.46 -8.94
N LYS A 323 -5.92 15.91 -8.12
CA LYS A 323 -5.72 16.78 -6.97
C LYS A 323 -5.40 15.93 -5.72
N PHE A 324 -4.27 15.22 -5.76
CA PHE A 324 -3.95 14.19 -4.75
C PHE A 324 -3.82 14.73 -3.32
N ALA A 325 -3.39 15.99 -3.15
CA ALA A 325 -3.35 16.62 -1.82
C ALA A 325 -4.75 16.83 -1.24
N ALA A 326 -5.70 17.29 -2.08
CA ALA A 326 -7.10 17.42 -1.68
C ALA A 326 -7.73 16.05 -1.38
N ALA A 327 -7.46 15.02 -2.21
CA ALA A 327 -7.93 13.65 -1.95
C ALA A 327 -7.45 13.11 -0.59
N LEU A 328 -6.18 13.34 -0.23
CA LEU A 328 -5.65 12.99 1.09
C LEU A 328 -6.29 13.81 2.22
N GLY A 329 -6.60 15.09 1.98
CA GLY A 329 -7.33 15.94 2.93
C GLY A 329 -8.76 15.45 3.19
N HIS A 330 -9.48 15.04 2.14
CA HIS A 330 -10.80 14.43 2.28
C HIS A 330 -10.74 13.08 2.99
N LEU A 331 -9.70 12.26 2.73
CA LEU A 331 -9.47 11.00 3.47
C LEU A 331 -9.24 11.26 4.97
N ALA A 332 -8.43 12.27 5.31
CA ALA A 332 -8.21 12.66 6.69
C ALA A 332 -9.51 13.13 7.37
N THR A 333 -10.33 13.90 6.65
CA THR A 333 -11.65 14.36 7.15
C THR A 333 -12.58 13.17 7.37
N ALA A 334 -12.62 12.21 6.45
CA ALA A 334 -13.40 10.99 6.58
C ALA A 334 -13.00 10.19 7.84
N ARG A 335 -11.70 10.07 8.12
CA ARG A 335 -11.20 9.40 9.33
C ARG A 335 -11.66 10.10 10.61
N LEU A 336 -11.62 11.44 10.64
CA LEU A 336 -12.12 12.20 11.77
C LEU A 336 -13.64 12.03 11.98
N LEU A 337 -14.43 11.93 10.90
CA LEU A 337 -15.86 11.63 11.00
C LEU A 337 -16.11 10.23 11.58
N ALA A 338 -15.32 9.23 11.16
CA ALA A 338 -15.41 7.87 11.70
C ALA A 338 -15.02 7.80 13.19
N GLU A 339 -13.98 8.53 13.62
CA GLU A 339 -13.59 8.64 15.03
C GLU A 339 -14.70 9.30 15.89
N GLU A 340 -15.33 10.35 15.36
CA GLU A 340 -16.46 11.00 16.02
C GLU A 340 -17.68 10.07 16.07
N ALA A 341 -17.95 9.30 15.02
CA ALA A 341 -19.04 8.33 15.00
C ALA A 341 -18.85 7.23 16.05
N ALA A 342 -17.63 6.70 16.20
CA ALA A 342 -17.29 5.77 17.28
C ALA A 342 -17.48 6.39 18.67
N SER A 343 -17.11 7.66 18.84
CA SER A 343 -17.33 8.38 20.10
C SER A 343 -18.82 8.60 20.40
N ALA A 344 -19.60 8.93 19.38
CA ALA A 344 -21.04 9.14 19.48
C ALA A 344 -21.83 7.83 19.71
N GLU A 345 -21.39 6.69 19.15
CA GLU A 345 -21.96 5.37 19.43
C GLU A 345 -21.90 5.05 20.93
N VAL A 346 -20.75 5.28 21.56
CA VAL A 346 -20.56 5.07 23.00
C VAL A 346 -21.52 5.93 23.82
N LEU A 347 -21.73 7.18 23.42
CA LEU A 347 -22.67 8.10 24.08
C LEU A 347 -24.13 7.68 23.86
N TRP A 348 -24.50 7.27 22.66
CA TRP A 348 -25.85 6.79 22.34
C TRP A 348 -26.19 5.53 23.12
N LYS A 349 -25.28 4.53 23.13
CA LYS A 349 -25.40 3.31 23.93
C LYS A 349 -25.44 3.59 25.43
N GLY A 350 -24.61 4.52 25.90
CA GLY A 350 -24.63 4.99 27.29
C GLY A 350 -25.97 5.63 27.67
N THR A 351 -26.59 6.35 26.74
CA THR A 351 -27.92 6.97 26.94
C THR A 351 -29.02 5.91 27.04
N MET A 352 -28.92 4.78 26.31
CA MET A 352 -29.87 3.67 26.44
C MET A 352 -29.80 3.00 27.81
N ALA A 353 -28.59 2.85 28.35
CA ALA A 353 -28.36 2.18 29.63
C ALA A 353 -28.63 3.08 30.85
N ARG A 354 -28.60 4.41 30.68
CA ARG A 354 -28.83 5.37 31.77
C ARG A 354 -30.30 5.66 31.98
N SER A 355 -30.76 5.52 33.22
CA SER A 355 -31.89 6.28 33.73
C SER A 355 -31.38 7.68 34.07
N TYR A 356 -31.71 8.67 33.24
CA TYR A 356 -31.49 10.08 33.60
C TYR A 356 -32.45 10.44 34.73
N TYR A 357 -32.02 10.16 35.97
CA TYR A 357 -32.74 10.58 37.16
C TYR A 357 -32.38 12.04 37.44
N PHE A 358 -33.32 12.94 37.21
CA PHE A 358 -33.18 14.33 37.60
C PHE A 358 -33.69 14.50 39.02
N ASP A 359 -32.79 14.88 39.94
CA ASP A 359 -33.21 15.34 41.26
C ASP A 359 -33.91 16.70 41.12
N PRO A 360 -35.21 16.82 41.38
CA PRO A 360 -35.93 18.09 41.29
C PRO A 360 -35.31 19.19 42.17
N LEU A 361 -34.65 18.82 43.28
CA LEU A 361 -33.98 19.75 44.18
C LEU A 361 -32.71 20.37 43.60
N SER A 362 -32.15 19.80 42.54
CA SER A 362 -30.97 20.31 41.84
C SER A 362 -31.28 21.46 40.87
N MET A 363 -32.56 21.69 40.56
CA MET A 363 -33.00 22.75 39.66
C MET A 363 -33.57 23.95 40.43
N PRO A 364 -33.30 25.20 39.99
CA PRO A 364 -33.66 26.39 40.75
C PRO A 364 -35.17 26.63 40.85
N TRP A 365 -35.95 26.17 39.87
CA TRP A 365 -37.40 26.42 39.78
C TRP A 365 -38.26 25.31 40.43
N PRO A 366 -37.93 24.01 40.28
CA PRO A 366 -38.58 22.92 41.02
C PRO A 366 -38.17 22.87 42.50
N ARG A 367 -36.98 23.31 42.92
CA ARG A 367 -36.54 23.26 44.33
C ARG A 367 -37.49 23.98 45.29
N ASP A 368 -37.83 25.23 45.02
CA ASP A 368 -38.65 26.02 45.96
C ASP A 368 -40.07 25.47 46.07
N PHE A 369 -40.59 24.89 44.98
CA PHE A 369 -41.89 24.24 44.93
C PHE A 369 -41.87 22.82 45.54
N TRP A 370 -40.80 22.06 45.32
CA TRP A 370 -40.58 20.74 45.92
C TRP A 370 -40.32 20.83 47.42
N LEU A 371 -39.67 21.90 47.90
CA LEU A 371 -39.54 22.21 49.31
C LEU A 371 -40.91 22.49 49.96
N VAL A 372 -41.82 23.19 49.27
CA VAL A 372 -43.21 23.37 49.72
C VAL A 372 -43.95 22.03 49.76
N LEU A 373 -43.69 21.15 48.81
CA LEU A 373 -44.26 19.80 48.74
C LEU A 373 -43.75 18.87 49.86
N GLU A 374 -42.45 18.89 50.14
CA GLU A 374 -41.79 18.19 51.25
C GLU A 374 -42.30 18.69 52.60
N GLU A 375 -42.43 20.01 52.76
CA GLU A 375 -42.96 20.67 53.96
C GLU A 375 -44.45 20.33 54.19
N TRP A 376 -45.21 20.10 53.12
CA TRP A 376 -46.59 19.63 53.17
C TRP A 376 -46.68 18.12 53.48
N ARG A 377 -45.87 17.28 52.83
CA ARG A 377 -45.83 15.81 53.00
C ARG A 377 -45.40 15.38 54.40
N HIS A 378 -44.49 16.13 55.03
CA HIS A 378 -44.02 15.86 56.39
C HIS A 378 -44.74 16.68 57.47
N GLY A 379 -45.65 17.57 57.06
CA GLY A 379 -46.26 18.57 57.92
C GLY A 379 -45.27 19.66 58.35
N ALA A 380 -45.78 20.88 58.56
CA ALA A 380 -45.00 22.09 58.89
C ALA A 380 -44.19 22.05 60.21
N THR A 381 -44.00 20.88 60.83
CA THR A 381 -43.33 20.68 62.13
C THR A 381 -41.97 19.97 62.03
N GLY A 382 -41.36 19.94 60.84
CA GLY A 382 -40.01 19.40 60.63
C GLY A 382 -38.88 20.43 60.70
N ARG A 383 -38.85 21.29 61.72
CA ARG A 383 -37.66 22.05 62.14
C ARG A 383 -37.48 21.99 63.65
#